data_AF-A0A9D6X5F4-F1
#
_entry.id   AF-A0A9D6X5F4-F1
#
_cell.length_a   1.000
_cell.length_b   1.000
_cell.length_c   1.000
_cell.angle_alpha   90.00
_cell.angle_beta   90.00
_cell.angle_gamma   90.00
#
_symmetry.space_group_name_H-M   'P 1'
#
loop_
_entity.id
_entity.type
_entity.pdbx_description
1 polymer ?
#
loop_
_entity_poly.entity_id
_entity_poly.type
_entity_poly.pdbx_seq_one_letter_code
_entity_poly.pdbx_strand_id
1 'polypeptide(L)'
;ISSIIAELNTDQFCRLKLGIGRPAPGADAADYVLEPFLKDETIVIEASVDQAVLALECLMVEGIDAAMNKFNMHDKQEGDE
;
A
#
# COMPACT_ATOMS: atom_id res chain seq x y z
N ILE A 1 3.15 -12.55 2.78
CA ILE A 1 4.59 -12.18 2.87
C ILE A 1 5.46 -13.24 3.56
N SER A 2 4.96 -13.91 4.60
CA SER A 2 5.75 -14.86 5.39
C SER A 2 6.35 -16.01 4.56
N SER A 3 5.62 -16.46 3.53
CA SER A 3 6.13 -17.47 2.59
C SER A 3 7.38 -17.01 1.82
N ILE A 4 7.43 -15.75 1.36
CA ILE A 4 8.59 -15.21 0.62
C ILE A 4 9.81 -15.10 1.55
N ILE A 5 9.60 -14.62 2.79
CA ILE A 5 10.68 -14.49 3.77
C ILE A 5 11.23 -15.87 4.16
N ALA A 6 10.33 -16.86 4.32
CA ALA A 6 10.73 -18.23 4.62
C ALA A 6 11.58 -18.85 3.50
N GLU A 7 11.23 -18.57 2.23
CA GLU A 7 11.98 -19.09 1.08
C GLU A 7 13.33 -18.37 0.90
N LEU A 8 13.35 -17.05 1.04
CA LEU A 8 14.56 -16.25 0.85
C LEU A 8 15.49 -16.26 2.08
N ASN A 9 15.01 -16.73 3.23
CA ASN A 9 15.69 -16.63 4.53
C ASN A 9 16.12 -15.19 4.89
N THR A 10 15.45 -14.19 4.30
CA THR A 10 15.72 -12.77 4.52
C THR A 10 14.47 -11.94 4.31
N ASP A 11 14.40 -10.82 5.02
CA ASP A 11 13.37 -9.80 4.87
C ASP A 11 13.88 -8.55 4.12
N GLN A 12 15.17 -8.54 3.73
CA GLN A 12 15.90 -7.43 3.11
C GLN A 12 15.59 -7.29 1.61
N PHE A 13 14.32 -7.05 1.29
CA PHE A 13 13.86 -6.75 -0.07
C PHE A 13 12.88 -5.58 -0.05
N CYS A 14 12.88 -4.79 -1.13
CA CYS A 14 11.99 -3.67 -1.26
C CYS A 14 10.53 -4.15 -1.41
N ARG A 15 9.59 -3.38 -0.84
CA ARG A 15 8.16 -3.70 -0.85
C ARG A 15 7.36 -2.43 -1.11
N LEU A 16 6.44 -2.51 -2.06
CA LEU A 16 5.41 -1.50 -2.24
C LEU A 16 4.18 -1.91 -1.43
N LYS A 17 3.73 -1.06 -0.51
CA LYS A 17 2.57 -1.34 0.34
C LYS A 17 1.42 -0.44 -0.08
N LEU A 18 0.30 -1.06 -0.42
CA LEU A 18 -0.96 -0.36 -0.68
C LEU A 18 -1.87 -0.52 0.54
N GLY A 19 -2.27 0.60 1.11
CA GLY A 19 -3.22 0.62 2.21
C GLY A 19 -4.63 0.35 1.68
N ILE A 20 -5.32 -0.63 2.25
CA ILE A 20 -6.71 -0.95 1.91
C ILE A 20 -7.68 -0.55 3.02
N GLY A 21 -7.23 0.19 4.03
CA GLY A 21 -8.02 0.55 5.21
C GLY A 21 -7.89 -0.45 6.36
N ARG A 22 -8.78 -0.34 7.34
CA ARG A 22 -8.88 -1.26 8.48
C ARG A 22 -10.33 -1.76 8.58
N PRO A 23 -10.53 -3.04 8.93
CA PRO A 23 -11.86 -3.56 9.20
C PRO A 23 -12.51 -2.81 10.38
N ALA A 24 -13.85 -2.81 10.39
CA ALA A 24 -14.62 -2.28 11.50
C ALA A 24 -14.25 -2.98 12.82
N PRO A 25 -14.36 -2.31 13.98
CA PRO A 25 -14.06 -2.93 15.27
C PRO A 25 -14.88 -4.21 15.48
N GLY A 26 -14.20 -5.34 15.63
CA GLY A 26 -14.81 -6.66 15.84
C GLY A 26 -15.08 -7.47 14.57
N ALA A 27 -14.81 -6.93 13.37
CA ALA A 27 -14.80 -7.70 12.14
C ALA A 27 -13.50 -8.51 11.99
N ASP A 28 -13.59 -9.69 11.37
CA ASP A 28 -12.44 -10.54 11.10
C ASP A 28 -11.60 -9.98 9.94
N ALA A 29 -10.29 -9.94 10.12
CA ALA A 29 -9.39 -9.39 9.12
C ALA A 29 -9.26 -10.27 7.87
N ALA A 30 -9.46 -11.59 7.99
CA ALA A 30 -9.41 -12.49 6.84
C ALA A 30 -10.66 -12.31 5.97
N ASP A 31 -11.83 -12.11 6.57
CA ASP A 31 -13.05 -11.83 5.82
C ASP A 31 -12.94 -10.47 5.08
N TYR A 32 -12.46 -9.44 5.77
CA TYR A 32 -12.30 -8.10 5.19
C TYR A 32 -11.41 -8.06 3.93
N VAL A 33 -10.31 -8.83 3.90
CA VAL A 33 -9.43 -8.86 2.71
C VAL A 33 -9.98 -9.70 1.55
N LEU A 34 -11.03 -10.50 1.80
CA LEU A 34 -11.67 -11.33 0.78
C LEU A 34 -12.95 -10.67 0.22
N GLU A 35 -13.48 -9.66 0.90
CA GLU A 35 -14.62 -8.88 0.45
C GLU A 35 -14.26 -7.96 -0.74
N PRO A 36 -15.19 -7.73 -1.68
CA PRO A 36 -15.00 -6.75 -2.73
C PRO A 36 -15.07 -5.33 -2.16
N PHE A 37 -14.29 -4.41 -2.75
CA PHE A 37 -14.35 -2.99 -2.41
C PHE A 37 -15.74 -2.41 -2.70
N LEU A 38 -16.17 -1.48 -1.83
CA LEU A 38 -17.36 -0.68 -2.07
C LEU A 38 -17.10 0.33 -3.20
N LYS A 39 -18.18 0.85 -3.81
CA LYS A 39 -18.06 1.83 -4.91
C LYS A 39 -17.28 3.09 -4.51
N ASP A 40 -17.49 3.55 -3.28
CA ASP A 40 -16.84 4.76 -2.77
C ASP A 40 -15.35 4.51 -2.47
N GLU A 41 -15.01 3.29 -2.05
CA GLU A 41 -13.61 2.87 -1.83
C GLU A 41 -12.88 2.63 -3.14
N THR A 42 -13.58 2.16 -4.18
CA THR A 42 -13.00 1.83 -5.48
C THR A 42 -12.26 3.02 -6.09
N ILE A 43 -12.83 4.24 -6.00
CA ILE A 43 -12.21 5.46 -6.52
C ILE A 43 -10.87 5.75 -5.82
N VAL A 44 -10.82 5.57 -4.50
CA VAL A 44 -9.61 5.79 -3.69
C VAL A 44 -8.56 4.73 -4.00
N ILE A 45 -8.98 3.48 -4.17
CA ILE A 45 -8.09 2.37 -4.52
C ILE A 45 -7.52 2.57 -5.92
N GLU A 46 -8.33 2.95 -6.92
CA GLU A 46 -7.87 3.24 -8.28
C GLU A 46 -6.79 4.34 -8.28
N ALA A 47 -7.05 5.45 -7.59
CA ALA A 47 -6.06 6.52 -7.45
C ALA A 47 -4.79 6.05 -6.73
N SER A 48 -4.93 5.18 -5.72
CA SER A 48 -3.80 4.60 -5.00
C SER A 48 -2.98 3.65 -5.88
N VAL A 49 -3.63 2.89 -6.76
CA VAL A 49 -2.98 2.02 -7.75
C VAL A 49 -2.20 2.84 -8.77
N ASP A 50 -2.77 3.94 -9.27
CA ASP A 50 -2.09 4.84 -10.21
C ASP A 50 -0.83 5.45 -9.57
N GLN A 51 -0.92 5.88 -8.31
CA GLN A 51 0.25 6.33 -7.55
C GLN A 51 1.28 5.21 -7.34
N ALA A 52 0.83 3.97 -7.14
CA ALA A 52 1.70 2.80 -7.02
C ALA A 52 2.51 2.55 -8.30
N VAL A 53 1.88 2.71 -9.46
CA VAL A 53 2.54 2.54 -10.76
C VAL A 53 3.62 3.59 -10.94
N LEU A 54 3.31 4.86 -10.64
CA LEU A 54 4.30 5.94 -10.68
C LEU A 54 5.45 5.72 -9.69
N ALA A 55 5.14 5.21 -8.50
CA ALA A 55 6.15 4.85 -7.50
C ALA A 55 7.07 3.72 -7.99
N LEU A 56 6.51 2.72 -8.67
CA LEU A 56 7.26 1.62 -9.25
C LEU A 56 8.18 2.11 -10.38
N GLU A 57 7.68 2.95 -11.27
CA GLU A 57 8.49 3.56 -12.34
C GLU A 57 9.66 4.37 -11.76
N CYS A 58 9.39 5.21 -10.76
CA CYS A 58 10.42 5.99 -10.08
C CYS A 58 11.43 5.08 -9.38
N LEU A 59 10.97 4.01 -8.73
CA LEU A 59 11.84 3.04 -8.06
C LEU A 59 12.79 2.34 -9.06
N MET A 60 12.31 2.02 -10.27
CA MET A 60 13.12 1.39 -11.30
C MET A 60 14.12 2.34 -11.98
N VAL A 61 13.75 3.62 -12.16
CA VAL A 61 14.56 4.59 -12.90
C VAL A 61 15.49 5.39 -11.99
N GLU A 62 15.01 5.84 -10.84
CA GLU A 62 15.69 6.76 -9.93
C GLU A 62 16.22 6.08 -8.65
N GLY A 63 15.72 4.88 -8.34
CA GLY A 63 16.13 4.10 -7.18
C GLY A 63 15.23 4.26 -5.95
N ILE A 64 15.50 3.45 -4.92
CA ILE A 64 14.65 3.29 -3.73
C ILE A 64 14.53 4.59 -2.94
N ASP A 65 15.62 5.30 -2.69
CA ASP A 65 15.60 6.52 -1.87
C ASP A 65 14.78 7.64 -2.52
N ALA A 66 14.88 7.81 -3.84
CA ALA A 66 14.12 8.79 -4.59
C ALA A 66 12.61 8.45 -4.57
N ALA A 67 12.26 7.19 -4.81
CA ALA A 67 10.88 6.73 -4.76
C ALA A 67 10.27 6.89 -3.35
N MET A 68 11.01 6.50 -2.30
CA MET A 68 10.54 6.65 -0.93
C MET A 68 10.30 8.12 -0.56
N ASN A 69 11.20 9.02 -0.95
CA ASN A 69 11.04 10.44 -0.66
C ASN A 69 9.88 11.08 -1.45
N LYS A 70 9.59 10.63 -2.67
CA LYS A 70 8.49 11.21 -3.47
C LYS A 70 7.11 10.68 -3.07
N PHE A 71 7.00 9.39 -2.78
CA PHE A 71 5.71 8.72 -2.63
C PHE A 71 5.33 8.41 -1.18
N ASN A 72 6.27 8.42 -0.23
CA ASN A 72 5.95 8.27 1.20
C ASN A 72 5.83 9.62 1.93
N MET A 73 6.03 10.75 1.24
CA MET A 73 5.72 12.06 1.80
C MET A 73 4.21 12.18 1.93
N HIS A 74 3.70 11.90 3.12
CA HIS A 74 2.36 12.32 3.49
C HIS A 74 2.31 13.85 3.42
N ASP A 75 1.59 14.38 2.44
CA ASP A 75 0.96 15.67 2.66
C ASP A 75 -0.01 15.46 3.84
N LYS A 76 0.19 16.23 4.89
CA LYS A 76 -0.57 16.13 6.12
C LYS A 76 -1.97 16.65 5.81
N GLN A 77 -2.86 15.79 5.30
CA GLN A 77 -4.27 16.12 5.26
C GLN A 77 -4.80 16.16 6.69
N GLU A 78 -5.07 17.39 7.14
CA GLU A 78 -5.92 17.75 8.27
C GLU A 78 -7.33 17.16 8.12
N GLY A 79 -7.94 16.80 9.27
CA GLY A 79 -9.31 16.27 9.41
C GLY A 79 -9.27 14.80 9.86
N ASP A 80 -9.77 14.40 11.03
CA ASP A 80 -11.01 14.84 11.68
C ASP A 80 -10.85 15.05 13.20
N GLU A 81 -11.61 16.02 13.69
CA GLU A 81 -11.88 16.32 15.11
C GLU A 81 -12.46 15.14 15.91
#